data_AF-A0A832C1D3-F1
#
_entry.id   AF-A0A832C1D3-F1
#
_cell.length_a   1.000
_cell.length_b   1.000
_cell.length_c   1.000
_cell.angle_alpha   90.00
_cell.angle_beta   90.00
_cell.angle_gamma   90.00
#
_symmetry.space_group_name_H-M   'P 1'
#
loop_
_entity.id
_entity.type
_entity.pdbx_description
1 polymer ?
#
loop_
_entity_poly.entity_id
_entity_poly.type
_entity_poly.pdbx_seq_one_letter_code
_entity_poly.pdbx_strand_id
1 'polypeptide(L)'
;PESLELAKLWETVYRAVMIASWQELHRVAREKGASLKVIAEFIGEVHEVLKDRPVYYPDFIGGHCLIPNTEILRAVHPSKLFDFVVESNEKRKLELKDPKVREEVEELKKYFLQLTKADYYE
;
A
#
# COMPACT_ATOMS: atom_id res chain seq x y z
N PRO A 1 -22.40 -10.22 -15.86
CA PRO A 1 -22.27 -10.34 -14.39
C PRO A 1 -20.82 -10.37 -13.92
N GLU A 2 -20.01 -11.11 -14.68
CA GLU A 2 -18.57 -11.33 -14.61
C GLU A 2 -17.77 -10.02 -14.50
N SER A 3 -18.08 -9.00 -15.33
CA SER A 3 -17.35 -7.72 -15.29
C SER A 3 -17.48 -6.99 -13.95
N LEU A 4 -18.66 -7.07 -13.31
CA LEU A 4 -18.89 -6.44 -12.01
C LEU A 4 -18.22 -7.21 -10.87
N GLU A 5 -18.19 -8.54 -10.96
CA GLU A 5 -17.47 -9.38 -10.01
C GLU A 5 -15.96 -9.13 -10.08
N LEU A 6 -15.42 -9.09 -11.30
CA LEU A 6 -14.02 -8.75 -11.51
C LEU A 6 -13.70 -7.33 -11.04
N ALA A 7 -14.56 -6.35 -11.32
CA ALA A 7 -14.35 -4.98 -10.86
C ALA A 7 -14.28 -4.88 -9.32
N LYS A 8 -15.13 -5.62 -8.60
CA LYS A 8 -15.12 -5.66 -7.13
C LYS A 8 -13.82 -6.25 -6.58
N LEU A 9 -13.36 -7.37 -7.15
CA LEU A 9 -12.06 -7.94 -6.77
C LEU A 9 -10.93 -6.96 -7.09
N TRP A 10 -10.91 -6.44 -8.32
CA TRP A 10 -9.85 -5.58 -8.81
C TRP A 10 -9.70 -4.28 -8.01
N GLU A 11 -10.78 -3.65 -7.54
CA GLU A 11 -10.67 -2.45 -6.69
C GLU A 11 -9.79 -2.72 -5.46
N THR A 12 -10.04 -3.84 -4.79
CA THR A 12 -9.31 -4.21 -3.57
C THR A 12 -7.88 -4.66 -3.86
N VAL A 13 -7.65 -5.36 -4.98
CA VAL A 13 -6.31 -5.79 -5.40
C VAL A 13 -5.48 -4.59 -5.84
N TYR A 14 -6.07 -3.64 -6.56
CA TYR A 14 -5.41 -2.40 -6.95
C TYR A 14 -4.97 -1.59 -5.72
N ARG A 15 -5.83 -1.50 -4.69
CA ARG A 15 -5.43 -0.88 -3.42
C ARG A 15 -4.26 -1.63 -2.76
N ALA A 16 -4.22 -2.96 -2.84
CA ALA A 16 -3.12 -3.77 -2.30
C ALA A 16 -1.80 -3.51 -3.05
N VAL A 17 -1.85 -3.39 -4.38
CA VAL A 17 -0.72 -3.00 -5.24
C VAL A 17 -0.17 -1.63 -4.83
N MET A 18 -1.05 -0.66 -4.58
CA MET A 18 -0.62 0.67 -4.15
C MET A 18 0.10 0.59 -2.80
N ILE A 19 -0.49 -0.05 -1.79
CA ILE A 19 0.14 -0.19 -0.47
C ILE A 19 1.49 -0.93 -0.57
N ALA A 20 1.56 -2.04 -1.30
CA ALA A 20 2.81 -2.80 -1.52
C ALA A 20 3.89 -1.94 -2.22
N SER A 21 3.50 -1.08 -3.15
CA SER A 21 4.42 -0.13 -3.79
C SER A 21 5.02 0.87 -2.80
N TRP A 22 4.20 1.37 -1.86
CA TRP A 22 4.71 2.19 -0.76
C TRP A 22 5.59 1.39 0.22
N GLN A 23 5.29 0.10 0.42
CA GLN A 23 6.16 -0.78 1.21
C GLN A 23 7.56 -0.88 0.61
N GLU A 24 7.70 -1.02 -0.71
CA GLU A 24 9.02 -1.00 -1.37
C GLU A 24 9.67 0.38 -1.32
N LEU A 25 8.91 1.46 -1.56
CA LEU A 25 9.46 2.82 -1.53
C LEU A 25 10.02 3.15 -0.14
N HIS A 26 9.40 2.67 0.93
CA HIS A 26 9.96 2.78 2.28
C HIS A 26 11.33 2.10 2.41
N ARG A 27 11.51 0.90 1.83
CA ARG A 27 12.80 0.21 1.86
C ARG A 27 13.88 0.97 1.11
N VAL A 28 13.55 1.49 -0.08
CA VAL A 28 14.45 2.33 -0.87
C VAL A 28 14.82 3.59 -0.10
N ALA A 29 13.84 4.27 0.52
CA ALA A 29 14.07 5.46 1.32
C ALA A 29 15.04 5.18 2.48
N ARG A 30 14.84 4.07 3.21
CA ARG A 30 15.75 3.66 4.30
C ARG A 30 17.15 3.36 3.80
N GLU A 31 17.29 2.64 2.69
CA GLU A 31 18.61 2.32 2.10
C GLU A 31 19.37 3.57 1.70
N LYS A 32 18.67 4.59 1.19
CA LYS A 32 19.28 5.85 0.74
C LYS A 32 19.35 6.95 1.81
N GLY A 33 18.85 6.69 3.02
CA GLY A 33 18.75 7.71 4.07
C GLY A 33 17.81 8.87 3.72
N ALA A 34 16.84 8.63 2.85
CA ALA A 34 15.85 9.63 2.42
C ALA A 34 14.61 9.63 3.33
N SER A 35 13.94 10.77 3.43
CA SER A 35 12.70 10.90 4.22
C SER A 35 11.48 10.49 3.40
N LEU A 36 10.82 9.40 3.79
CA LEU A 36 9.56 9.01 3.16
C LEU A 36 8.43 10.02 3.42
N LYS A 37 8.49 10.80 4.51
CA LYS A 37 7.52 11.88 4.80
C LYS A 37 7.57 12.95 3.71
N VAL A 38 8.76 13.43 3.37
CA VAL A 38 8.98 14.44 2.31
C VAL A 38 8.58 13.90 0.94
N ILE A 39 8.88 12.63 0.65
CA ILE A 39 8.47 12.00 -0.62
C ILE A 39 6.94 11.92 -0.70
N ALA A 40 6.26 11.57 0.39
CA ALA A 40 4.81 11.46 0.44
C ALA A 40 4.10 12.81 0.34
N GLU A 41 4.65 13.87 0.93
CA GLU A 41 4.15 15.25 0.75
C GLU A 41 4.17 15.64 -0.73
N PHE A 42 5.34 15.50 -1.37
CA PHE A 42 5.51 15.86 -2.77
C PHE A 42 4.54 15.09 -3.68
N ILE A 43 4.41 13.77 -3.50
CA ILE A 43 3.48 12.96 -4.29
C ILE A 43 2.03 13.31 -3.95
N GLY A 44 1.72 13.57 -2.69
CA GLY A 44 0.38 13.96 -2.22
C GLY A 44 -0.10 15.26 -2.86
N GLU A 45 0.76 16.27 -2.97
CA GLU A 45 0.45 17.53 -3.65
C GLU A 45 0.09 17.30 -5.13
N VAL A 46 0.85 16.44 -5.83
CA VAL A 46 0.55 16.08 -7.23
C VAL A 46 -0.80 15.36 -7.33
N HIS A 47 -1.05 14.39 -6.45
CA HIS A 47 -2.31 13.63 -6.43
C HIS A 47 -3.51 14.54 -6.14
N GLU A 48 -3.36 15.52 -5.26
CA GLU A 48 -4.41 16.49 -4.96
C GLU A 48 -4.80 17.31 -6.20
N VAL A 49 -3.80 17.82 -6.94
CA VAL A 49 -4.01 18.58 -8.18
C VAL A 49 -4.68 17.73 -9.25
N LEU A 50 -4.24 16.48 -9.41
CA LEU A 50 -4.78 15.56 -10.42
C LEU A 50 -6.08 14.88 -10.00
N LYS A 51 -6.49 15.03 -8.73
CA LYS A 51 -7.63 14.33 -8.11
C LYS A 51 -7.47 12.80 -8.13
N ASP A 52 -6.24 12.34 -7.93
CA ASP A 52 -5.91 10.92 -7.81
C ASP A 52 -6.34 10.34 -6.45
N ARG A 53 -6.17 9.02 -6.30
CA ARG A 53 -6.25 8.36 -4.99
C ARG A 53 -5.18 8.93 -4.05
N PRO A 54 -5.41 8.94 -2.73
CA PRO A 54 -4.44 9.44 -1.77
C PRO A 54 -3.16 8.60 -1.78
N VAL A 55 -2.12 9.13 -1.16
CA VAL A 55 -0.94 8.36 -0.80
C VAL A 55 -1.31 7.27 0.21
N TYR A 56 -0.66 6.11 0.11
CA TYR A 56 -0.88 5.00 1.03
C TYR A 56 0.33 4.84 1.94
N TYR A 57 0.12 4.55 3.21
CA TYR A 57 1.21 4.34 4.14
C TYR A 57 1.72 2.88 4.07
N PRO A 58 3.03 2.64 4.28
CA PRO A 58 3.66 1.36 3.98
C PRO A 58 3.43 0.28 5.06
N ASP A 59 2.29 0.22 5.73
CA ASP A 59 2.04 -0.75 6.81
C ASP A 59 1.78 -2.16 6.27
N PHE A 60 1.82 -3.15 7.15
CA PHE A 60 1.37 -4.50 6.81
C PHE A 60 -0.11 -4.51 6.44
N ILE A 61 -0.42 -5.12 5.31
CA ILE A 61 -1.78 -5.33 4.83
C ILE A 61 -2.36 -6.53 5.58
N GLY A 62 -3.10 -6.25 6.64
CA GLY A 62 -3.91 -7.23 7.38
C GLY A 62 -5.36 -7.32 6.88
N GLY A 63 -6.22 -7.94 7.69
CA GLY A 63 -7.65 -8.07 7.41
C GLY A 63 -7.99 -9.16 6.39
N HIS A 64 -9.21 -9.09 5.83
CA HIS A 64 -9.80 -10.20 5.06
C HIS A 64 -10.05 -9.90 3.58
N CYS A 65 -9.81 -8.67 3.10
CA CYS A 65 -10.16 -8.29 1.73
C CYS A 65 -8.96 -8.25 0.79
N LEU A 66 -7.97 -7.40 1.06
CA LEU A 66 -6.91 -7.06 0.10
C LEU A 66 -6.04 -8.26 -0.32
N ILE A 67 -5.38 -8.91 0.65
CA ILE A 67 -4.53 -10.07 0.35
C ILE A 67 -5.36 -11.27 -0.13
N PRO A 68 -6.48 -11.66 0.51
CA PRO A 68 -7.28 -12.78 0.01
C PRO A 68 -7.81 -12.59 -1.41
N ASN A 69 -8.29 -11.39 -1.76
CA ASN A 69 -8.75 -11.11 -3.13
C ASN A 69 -7.58 -11.13 -4.14
N THR A 70 -6.37 -10.75 -3.71
CA THR A 70 -5.17 -10.86 -4.54
C THR A 70 -4.83 -12.32 -4.82
N GLU A 71 -4.91 -13.18 -3.81
CA GLU A 71 -4.70 -14.64 -3.96
C GLU A 71 -5.78 -15.30 -4.83
N ILE A 72 -7.04 -14.85 -4.75
CA ILE A 72 -8.11 -15.32 -5.66
C ILE A 72 -7.73 -15.04 -7.12
N LEU A 73 -7.34 -13.80 -7.45
CA LEU A 73 -6.93 -13.46 -8.81
C LEU A 73 -5.66 -14.20 -9.26
N ARG A 74 -4.70 -14.36 -8.34
CA ARG A 74 -3.45 -15.10 -8.59
C ARG A 74 -3.70 -16.58 -8.92
N ALA A 75 -4.64 -17.21 -8.22
CA ALA A 75 -4.97 -18.62 -8.43
C ALA A 75 -5.62 -18.88 -9.79
N VAL A 76 -6.42 -17.92 -10.30
CA VAL A 76 -7.07 -18.03 -11.61
C VAL A 76 -6.18 -17.54 -12.76
N HIS A 77 -5.27 -16.61 -12.49
CA HIS A 77 -4.36 -16.05 -13.49
C HIS A 77 -2.99 -15.70 -12.86
N PRO A 78 -1.94 -16.51 -13.09
CA PRO A 78 -0.61 -16.20 -12.61
C PRO A 78 -0.07 -14.90 -13.21
N SER A 79 0.36 -13.97 -12.35
CA SER A 79 0.95 -12.70 -12.75
C SER A 79 1.94 -12.22 -11.70
N LYS A 80 3.08 -11.70 -12.17
CA LYS A 80 4.12 -11.10 -11.31
C LYS A 80 3.59 -9.97 -10.44
N LEU A 81 2.52 -9.30 -10.87
CA LEU A 81 1.88 -8.24 -10.08
C LEU A 81 1.30 -8.80 -8.77
N PHE A 82 0.67 -9.97 -8.82
CA PHE A 82 0.06 -10.59 -7.64
C PHE A 82 1.13 -11.19 -6.72
N ASP A 83 2.17 -11.80 -7.31
CA ASP A 83 3.33 -12.28 -6.56
C ASP A 83 4.01 -11.11 -5.83
N PHE A 84 4.22 -9.98 -6.50
CA PHE A 84 4.78 -8.77 -5.93
C PHE A 84 4.02 -8.30 -4.67
N VAL A 85 2.69 -8.23 -4.73
CA VAL A 85 1.86 -7.79 -3.59
C VAL A 85 2.03 -8.72 -2.39
N VAL A 86 1.93 -10.04 -2.63
CA VAL A 86 2.01 -11.05 -1.56
C VAL A 86 3.40 -11.07 -0.94
N GLU A 87 4.45 -11.09 -1.77
CA GLU A 87 5.85 -11.12 -1.32
C GLU A 87 6.24 -9.84 -0.56
N SER A 88 5.85 -8.68 -1.08
CA SER A 88 6.15 -7.40 -0.42
C SER A 88 5.52 -7.34 0.97
N ASN A 89 4.26 -7.79 1.09
CA ASN A 89 3.52 -7.78 2.33
C ASN A 89 4.03 -8.79 3.36
N GLU A 90 4.38 -10.01 2.95
CA GLU A 90 5.00 -10.99 3.85
C GLU A 90 6.38 -10.51 4.33
N LYS A 91 7.17 -9.89 3.46
CA LYS A 91 8.43 -9.27 3.90
C LYS A 91 8.17 -8.10 4.85
N ARG A 92 7.14 -7.27 4.64
CA ARG A 92 6.73 -6.21 5.58
C ARG A 92 6.38 -6.77 6.95
N LYS A 93 5.66 -7.89 7.02
CA LYS A 93 5.34 -8.60 8.27
C LYS A 93 6.60 -9.02 9.04
N LEU A 94 7.65 -9.46 8.35
CA LEU A 94 8.93 -9.79 8.97
C LEU A 94 9.68 -8.53 9.43
N GLU A 95 9.68 -7.48 8.61
CA GLU A 95 10.32 -6.19 8.91
C GLU A 95 9.74 -5.53 10.17
N LEU A 96 8.44 -5.61 10.38
CA LEU A 96 7.76 -5.07 11.57
C LEU A 96 8.12 -5.79 12.88
N LYS A 97 8.89 -6.89 12.83
CA LYS A 97 9.48 -7.49 14.03
C LYS A 97 10.62 -6.65 14.61
N ASP A 98 11.26 -5.81 13.79
CA ASP A 98 12.22 -4.82 14.25
C ASP A 98 11.46 -3.64 14.89
N PRO A 99 11.65 -3.36 16.20
CA PRO A 99 10.97 -2.28 16.88
C PRO A 99 11.16 -0.91 16.21
N LYS A 100 12.35 -0.67 15.63
CA LYS A 100 12.66 0.59 14.95
C LYS A 100 11.82 0.75 13.68
N VAL A 101 11.69 -0.31 12.88
CA VAL A 101 10.84 -0.30 11.68
C VAL A 101 9.38 -0.09 12.05
N ARG A 102 8.92 -0.77 13.09
CA ARG A 102 7.54 -0.65 13.55
C ARG A 102 7.21 0.77 13.98
N GLU A 103 8.06 1.40 14.79
CA GLU A 103 7.90 2.79 15.22
C GLU A 103 7.89 3.76 14.02
N GLU A 104 8.85 3.61 13.10
CA GLU A 104 8.91 4.39 11.86
C GLU A 104 7.58 4.28 11.06
N VAL A 105 7.05 3.07 10.89
CA VAL A 105 5.80 2.83 10.15
C VAL A 105 4.58 3.40 10.87
N GLU A 106 4.51 3.29 12.20
CA GLU A 106 3.42 3.86 13.01
C GLU A 106 3.39 5.39 12.91
N GLU A 107 4.55 6.05 12.91
CA GLU A 107 4.64 7.48 12.67
C GLU A 107 4.22 7.87 11.25
N LEU A 108 4.71 7.14 10.24
CA LEU A 108 4.35 7.38 8.84
C LEU A 108 2.84 7.23 8.63
N LYS A 109 2.22 6.24 9.27
CA LYS A 109 0.77 6.03 9.21
C LYS A 109 0.00 7.25 9.71
N LYS A 110 0.36 7.78 10.89
CA LYS A 110 -0.27 8.99 11.45
C LYS A 110 -0.10 10.17 10.50
N TYR A 111 1.07 10.31 9.90
CA TYR A 111 1.38 11.40 8.99
C TYR A 111 0.60 11.31 7.67
N PHE A 112 0.60 10.16 7.01
CA PHE A 112 -0.05 9.97 5.72
C PHE A 112 -1.57 10.10 5.80
N LEU A 113 -2.16 9.76 6.95
CA LEU A 113 -3.59 10.00 7.20
C LEU A 113 -3.92 11.50 7.20
N GLN A 114 -2.99 12.37 7.57
CA GLN A 114 -3.16 13.83 7.47
C GLN A 114 -3.11 14.33 6.02
N LEU A 115 -2.43 13.60 5.14
CA LEU A 115 -2.36 13.87 3.69
C LEU A 115 -3.57 13.31 2.94
N THR A 116 -4.45 12.58 3.62
CA THR A 116 -5.66 12.00 3.03
C THR A 116 -6.88 12.84 3.40
N LYS A 117 -7.79 13.07 2.46
CA LYS A 117 -9.05 13.75 2.74
C LYS A 117 -9.88 12.95 3.75
N ALA A 118 -10.56 13.64 4.66
CA ALA A 118 -11.32 13.02 5.75
C ALA A 118 -12.40 12.04 5.24
N ASP A 119 -13.01 12.36 4.10
CA ASP A 119 -14.10 11.60 3.47
C ASP A 119 -13.63 10.38 2.65
N TYR A 120 -12.31 10.17 2.49
CA TYR A 120 -11.81 9.10 1.62
C TYR A 120 -12.07 7.68 2.17
N TYR A 121 -12.15 7.56 3.49
CA TYR A 121 -12.36 6.28 4.19
C TYR A 121 -13.75 6.17 4.84
N GLU A 122 -14.61 7.18 4.65
CA GLU A 122 -16.03 7.14 5.02
C GLU A 122 -16.84 6.34 3.98
#